data_AF-X1QT96-F1
#
_entry.id   AF-X1QT96-F1
#
_cell.length_a   1.000
_cell.length_b   1.000
_cell.length_c   1.000
_cell.angle_alpha   90.00
_cell.angle_beta   90.00
_cell.angle_gamma   90.00
#
_symmetry.space_group_name_H-M   'P 1'
#
loop_
_entity.id
_entity.type
_entity.pdbx_description
1 polymer ?
#
loop_
_entity_poly.entity_id
_entity_poly.type
_entity_poly.pdbx_seq_one_letter_code
_entity_poly.pdbx_strand_id
1 'polypeptide(L)' 'MAYEFGEKDLRAYIKVRLNSKFIETSVGRILFNETLPENYPFVNELMNSRKLEKIVAKVIENYDQRTIEDTLDKIKDLG' A
#
# COMPACT_ATOMS: atom_id res chain seq x y z
N MET A 1 -10.28 16.47 -0.52
CA MET A 1 -8.83 16.28 -0.72
C MET A 1 -8.53 16.62 -2.17
N ALA A 2 -7.75 17.68 -2.40
CA ALA A 2 -7.51 18.20 -3.75
C ALA A 2 -6.47 17.32 -4.45
N TYR A 3 -6.93 16.55 -5.43
CA TYR A 3 -6.11 15.89 -6.44
C TYR A 3 -5.91 16.91 -7.58
N GLU A 4 -4.82 17.67 -7.55
CA GLU A 4 -4.36 18.41 -8.72
C GLU A 4 -3.19 17.63 -9.33
N PHE A 5 -3.52 16.79 -10.31
CA PHE A 5 -2.53 16.17 -11.19
C PHE A 5 -2.12 17.18 -12.26
N GLY A 6 -1.21 18.09 -11.88
CA GLY A 6 -0.44 18.86 -12.83
C GLY A 6 0.59 17.96 -13.49
N GLU A 7 0.49 17.81 -14.81
CA GLU A 7 1.38 17.07 -15.71
C GLU A 7 2.87 17.29 -15.41
N LYS A 8 3.49 16.49 -14.53
CA LYS A 8 4.95 16.41 -14.44
C LYS A 8 5.41 15.01 -14.10
N ASP A 9 6.15 14.45 -15.06
CA ASP A 9 7.04 13.30 -14.98
C ASP A 9 6.41 11.93 -14.66
N LEU A 10 6.55 10.99 -15.60
CA LEU A 10 6.32 9.55 -15.44
C LEU A 10 7.26 8.86 -14.42
N ARG A 11 7.88 9.63 -13.52
CA ARG A 11 8.64 9.23 -12.34
C ARG A 11 8.20 10.03 -11.08
N ALA A 12 7.02 10.62 -11.10
CA ALA A 12 6.54 11.48 -10.03
C ALA A 12 6.33 10.70 -8.73
N TYR A 13 7.33 10.76 -7.86
CA TYR A 13 7.08 10.57 -6.45
C TYR A 13 6.18 11.73 -5.98
N ILE A 14 5.02 11.38 -5.46
CA ILE A 14 4.08 12.30 -4.83
C ILE A 14 4.39 12.38 -3.34
N LYS A 15 4.31 13.59 -2.78
CA LYS A 15 4.41 13.81 -1.34
C LYS A 15 3.02 13.70 -0.73
N VAL A 16 2.81 12.65 0.06
CA VAL A 16 1.56 12.45 0.79
C VAL A 16 1.78 12.65 2.29
N ARG A 17 0.76 13.19 2.95
CA ARG A 17 0.78 13.40 4.39
C ARG A 17 0.22 12.17 5.09
N LEU A 18 1.08 11.40 5.75
CA LEU A 18 0.72 10.20 6.49
C LEU A 18 1.17 10.38 7.96
N ASN A 19 0.25 10.24 8.92
CA ASN A 19 0.52 10.40 10.36
C ASN A 19 1.32 11.68 10.71
N SER A 20 0.89 12.82 10.15
CA SER A 20 1.52 14.14 10.32
C SER A 20 2.96 14.27 9.78
N LYS A 21 3.45 13.30 8.99
CA LYS A 21 4.71 13.40 8.26
C LYS A 21 4.46 13.39 6.75
N PHE A 22 5.28 14.12 6.00
CA PHE A 22 5.28 14.04 4.55
C PHE A 22 6.17 12.88 4.13
N ILE A 23 5.61 11.91 3.40
CA ILE A 23 6.31 10.77 2.83
C ILE A 23 6.27 10.92 1.31
N GLU A 24 7.42 10.74 0.68
CA GLU A 24 7.56 10.72 -0.77
C GLU A 24 7.37 9.28 -1.27
N THR A 25 6.31 9.04 -2.04
CA THR A 25 5.90 7.71 -2.52
C THR A 25 5.19 7.80 -3.87
N SER A 26 4.68 6.70 -4.43
CA SER A 26 3.92 6.72 -5.68
C SER A 26 2.45 6.35 -5.45
N VAL A 27 1.56 6.73 -6.37
CA VAL A 27 0.12 6.40 -6.30
C VAL A 27 -0.09 4.90 -6.15
N GLY A 28 0.61 4.08 -6.95
CA GLY A 28 0.50 2.62 -6.85
C GLY A 28 0.91 2.06 -5.49
N ARG A 29 1.89 2.67 -4.81
CA ARG A 29 2.27 2.28 -3.44
C ARG A 29 1.22 2.69 -2.42
N ILE A 30 0.55 3.82 -2.61
CA ILE A 30 -0.54 4.24 -1.73
C ILE A 30 -1.70 3.25 -1.84
N LEU A 31 -2.17 2.98 -3.07
CA LEU A 31 -3.26 2.04 -3.32
C LEU A 31 -2.94 0.66 -2.75
N PHE A 32 -1.70 0.18 -2.94
CA PHE A 32 -1.26 -1.07 -2.32
C PHE A 32 -1.32 -1.04 -0.79
N ASN A 33 -0.88 0.04 -0.15
CA ASN A 33 -0.92 0.15 1.30
C ASN A 33 -2.36 0.28 1.85
N GLU A 34 -3.30 0.79 1.06
CA GLU A 34 -4.72 0.79 1.42
C GLU A 34 -5.35 -0.61 1.41
N THR A 35 -4.75 -1.57 0.69
CA THR A 35 -5.18 -2.98 0.76
C THR A 35 -4.71 -3.69 2.01
N LEU A 36 -3.71 -3.15 2.71
CA LEU A 36 -3.15 -3.74 3.91
C LEU A 36 -3.96 -3.34 5.15
N PRO A 37 -3.88 -4.14 6.24
CA PRO A 37 -4.52 -3.78 7.51
C PRO A 37 -4.04 -2.43 8.05
N GLU A 38 -4.91 -1.69 8.76
CA GLU A 38 -4.60 -0.33 9.29
C GLU A 38 -3.38 -0.29 10.22
N ASN A 39 -3.12 -1.40 10.91
CA ASN A 39 -2.00 -1.60 11.83
C ASN A 39 -0.74 -2.17 11.14
N TYR A 40 -0.76 -2.33 9.82
CA TYR A 40 0.40 -2.77 9.05
C TYR A 40 1.32 -1.58 8.67
N PRO A 41 2.65 -1.73 8.76
CA PRO A 41 3.59 -0.66 8.43
C PRO A 41 3.54 -0.28 6.95
N PHE A 42 3.55 1.04 6.66
CA PHE A 42 3.54 1.54 5.29
C PHE A 42 4.74 1.04 4.48
N VAL A 43 4.48 0.30 3.40
CA VAL A 43 5.46 -0.30 2.51
C VAL A 43 5.83 0.69 1.41
N ASN A 44 6.93 1.42 1.59
CA ASN A 44 7.46 2.35 0.58
C ASN A 44 8.61 1.74 -0.23
N GLU A 45 8.42 0.54 -0.78
CA GLU A 45 9.43 -0.14 -1.60
C GLU A 45 8.85 -0.64 -2.92
N LEU A 46 9.71 -0.97 -3.87
CA LEU A 46 9.28 -1.65 -5.09
C LEU A 46 8.72 -3.03 -4.72
N MET A 47 7.44 -3.25 -5.05
CA MET A 47 6.77 -4.52 -4.84
C MET A 47 7.17 -5.51 -5.94
N ASN A 48 7.42 -6.76 -5.56
CA ASN A 48 7.58 -7.88 -6.48
C ASN A 48 6.84 -9.08 -5.90
N SER A 49 6.62 -10.12 -6.72
CA SER A 49 5.83 -11.29 -6.31
C SER A 49 6.35 -11.94 -5.02
N ARG A 50 7.68 -12.02 -4.84
CA ARG A 50 8.31 -12.58 -3.62
C ARG A 50 8.05 -11.73 -2.38
N LYS A 51 8.06 -10.40 -2.50
CA LYS A 51 7.77 -9.50 -1.39
C LYS A 51 6.29 -9.55 -1.03
N LEU A 52 5.41 -9.61 -2.04
CA LEU A 52 3.97 -9.76 -1.84
C LEU A 52 3.66 -11.02 -1.04
N GLU A 53 4.21 -12.18 -1.44
CA GLU A 53 4.06 -13.44 -0.71
C GLU A 53 4.50 -13.33 0.76
N LYS A 54 5.63 -12.66 1.01
CA LYS A 54 6.12 -12.43 2.39
C LYS A 54 5.21 -11.53 3.21
N ILE A 55 4.62 -10.51 2.60
CA ILE A 55 3.68 -9.60 3.27
C ILE A 55 2.41 -10.36 3.61
N VAL A 56 1.86 -11.10 2.64
CA VAL A 56 0.67 -11.93 2.84
C VAL A 56 0.90 -12.96 3.94
N ALA A 57 2.04 -13.66 3.93
CA ALA A 57 2.40 -14.61 4.99
C ALA A 57 2.44 -13.93 6.37
N LYS A 58 3.03 -12.74 6.48
CA LYS A 58 3.04 -11.97 7.73
C LYS A 58 1.65 -11.55 8.18
N VAL A 59 0.77 -11.15 7.25
CA VAL A 59 -0.61 -10.82 7.57
C VAL A 59 -1.34 -12.06 8.10
N ILE A 60 -1.13 -13.22 7.48
CA ILE A 60 -1.69 -14.51 7.93
C ILE A 60 -1.20 -14.90 9.33
N GLU A 61 0.07 -14.63 9.65
CA GLU A 61 0.66 -14.99 10.94
C GLU A 61 0.30 -14.03 12.09
N ASN A 62 0.00 -12.76 11.80
CA ASN A 62 -0.11 -11.71 12.81
C ASN A 62 -1.54 -11.15 13.00
N TYR A 63 -2.49 -11.52 12.14
CA TYR A 63 -3.84 -10.97 12.12
C TYR A 63 -4.90 -12.06 12.22
N ASP A 64 -6.12 -11.67 12.57
CA ASP A 64 -7.25 -12.59 12.64
C ASP A 64 -7.78 -12.95 11.25
N GLN A 65 -8.54 -14.04 11.18
CA GLN A 65 -9.06 -14.58 9.92
C GLN A 65 -9.86 -13.56 9.10
N ARG A 66 -10.65 -12.68 9.73
CA ARG A 66 -11.44 -11.70 8.96
C ARG A 66 -10.55 -10.67 8.29
N THR A 67 -9.55 -10.18 9.02
CA THR A 67 -8.57 -9.23 8.47
C THR A 67 -7.75 -9.86 7.34
N ILE A 68 -7.41 -11.13 7.46
CA ILE A 68 -6.72 -11.89 6.42
C ILE A 68 -7.58 -11.99 5.16
N GLU A 69 -8.84 -12.41 5.29
CA GLU A 69 -9.78 -12.55 4.17
C GLU A 69 -10.00 -11.21 3.44
N ASP A 70 -10.27 -10.13 4.18
CA ASP A 70 -10.44 -8.79 3.63
C ASP A 70 -9.19 -8.28 2.90
N THR A 71 -8.00 -8.48 3.48
CA THR A 71 -6.73 -8.10 2.85
C THR A 71 -6.49 -8.88 1.56
N LEU A 72 -6.76 -10.19 1.55
CA LEU A 72 -6.56 -11.04 0.37
C LEU A 72 -7.50 -10.67 -0.78
N ASP A 73 -8.75 -10.35 -0.48
CA ASP A 73 -9.72 -9.93 -1.51
C ASP A 73 -9.33 -8.57 -2.10
N LYS A 74 -8.93 -7.60 -1.26
CA LYS A 74 -8.42 -6.30 -1.73
C LYS A 74 -7.17 -6.43 -2.61
N ILE A 75 -6.26 -7.34 -2.27
CA ILE A 75 -5.06 -7.62 -3.09
C ILE A 75 -5.45 -8.22 -4.44
N LYS A 76 -6.48 -9.08 -4.51
CA LYS A 76 -6.99 -9.62 -5.78
C LYS A 76 -7.62 -8.53 -6.64
N ASP A 77 -8.38 -7.62 -6.05
CA ASP A 77 -9.03 -6.53 -6.79
C ASP A 77 -8.03 -5.52 -7.39
N LEU A 78 -6.83 -5.43 -6.80
CA LEU A 78 -5.75 -4.58 -7.28
C LEU A 78 -4.96 -5.21 -8.45
N GLY A 79 -5.16 -6.51 -8.72
CA GLY A 79 -4.43 -7.34 -9.69
C GLY A 79 -5.12 -7.47 -11.04
#